data_AF-A0A9E6CXV5-F1
#
_entry.id   AF-A0A9E6CXV5-F1
#
_cell.length_a   1.000
_cell.length_b   1.000
_cell.length_c   1.000
_cell.angle_alpha   90.00
_cell.angle_beta   90.00
_cell.angle_gamma   90.00
#
_symmetry.space_group_name_H-M   'P 1'
#
loop_
_entity.id
_entity.type
_entity.pdbx_description
1 polymer ?
#
loop_
_entity_poly.entity_id
_entity_poly.type
_entity_poly.pdbx_seq_one_letter_code
_entity_poly.pdbx_strand_id
1 'polypeptide(L)'
;MKDNQALNYALNNSDHILFIHIDDTLNNEDSSWGFKRRGKHRSIFMLQGLEELQKDLNAYGHKLNRFVGGAKNIFEGLIKQYKINSVFCEAIFAHEEQEKEKSIMELGVTIHAHFQSSLYMPEDLPFKVNDLPDTFTQFRNKIEAEGIVPEDPVVLSERIKEILPIFIVKENLSLPTFTEDYVNSSFPISDKKFKGGERNANLYIHHYFKSKYPETYKLTRNNLMGIECSTKFSPWLSLGFISPNQIYKALKEYERKNTANESTYWIFFELLWRDYFRFLFMKYGGEKFYKKGLGLSNDNFQHDEKKFIAWKDSRTPSSFINAGMNELNQTGFLSNRMRQIVASYLVNELGCDWRAGAAWFESQLIDYDVYSNYGNWSYISGFGTDPRGGRHFNTEKQKSIYDQSGAYESKWGKP
;
A
#
# COMPACT_ATOMS: atom_id res chain seq x y z
N MET A 1 -6.22 13.02 -7.52
CA MET A 1 -6.53 14.45 -7.79
C MET A 1 -6.67 15.23 -6.50
N LYS A 2 -7.51 14.78 -5.56
CA LYS A 2 -7.61 15.43 -4.23
C LYS A 2 -6.37 15.18 -3.38
N ASP A 3 -6.14 16.12 -2.46
CA ASP A 3 -5.07 16.04 -1.46
C ASP A 3 -3.70 15.69 -2.04
N ASN A 4 -3.33 16.36 -3.14
CA ASN A 4 -2.12 16.09 -3.89
C ASN A 4 -1.29 17.37 -3.99
N GLN A 5 -0.34 17.52 -3.08
CA GLN A 5 0.58 18.64 -3.00
C GLN A 5 1.50 18.70 -4.23
N ALA A 6 2.01 17.55 -4.70
CA ALA A 6 2.85 17.48 -5.89
C ALA A 6 2.12 18.02 -7.13
N LEU A 7 0.85 17.65 -7.29
CA LEU A 7 -0.02 18.15 -8.36
C LEU A 7 -0.25 19.66 -8.22
N ASN A 8 -0.62 20.14 -7.03
CA ASN A 8 -0.83 21.56 -6.80
C ASN A 8 0.44 22.37 -7.07
N TYR A 9 1.61 21.86 -6.69
CA TYR A 9 2.88 22.49 -6.97
C TYR A 9 3.18 22.50 -8.48
N ALA A 10 2.92 21.39 -9.20
CA ALA A 10 3.07 21.32 -10.65
C ALA A 10 2.19 22.34 -11.38
N LEU A 11 0.89 22.37 -11.04
CA LEU A 11 -0.08 23.32 -11.58
C LEU A 11 0.32 24.77 -11.29
N ASN A 12 0.95 25.00 -10.14
CA ASN A 12 1.33 26.34 -9.73
C ASN A 12 2.65 26.85 -10.32
N ASN A 13 3.47 25.98 -10.90
CA ASN A 13 4.79 26.33 -11.39
C ASN A 13 4.98 25.99 -12.87
N SER A 14 3.89 25.80 -13.60
CA SER A 14 3.92 25.39 -15.01
C SER A 14 2.89 26.16 -15.83
N ASP A 15 3.27 26.56 -17.04
CA ASP A 15 2.33 27.11 -18.04
C ASP A 15 1.67 25.98 -18.86
N HIS A 16 2.37 24.86 -19.01
CA HIS A 16 1.91 23.68 -19.73
C HIS A 16 2.17 22.42 -18.89
N ILE A 17 1.27 21.44 -18.97
CA ILE A 17 1.42 20.18 -18.23
C ILE A 17 1.14 18.96 -19.10
N LEU A 18 1.99 17.95 -18.94
CA LEU A 18 1.82 16.63 -19.51
C LEU A 18 1.57 15.62 -18.39
N PHE A 19 0.33 15.15 -18.25
CA PHE A 19 0.02 14.06 -17.33
C PHE A 19 0.44 12.73 -17.93
N ILE A 20 1.30 11.98 -17.23
CA ILE A 20 1.78 10.67 -17.67
C ILE A 20 1.56 9.59 -16.61
N HIS A 21 1.38 8.37 -17.08
CA HIS A 21 1.54 7.15 -16.28
C HIS A 21 2.43 6.19 -17.05
N ILE A 22 3.49 5.70 -16.42
CA ILE A 22 4.41 4.72 -17.00
C ILE A 22 4.20 3.38 -16.32
N ASP A 23 3.75 2.38 -17.07
CA ASP A 23 3.80 0.99 -16.64
C ASP A 23 5.20 0.42 -16.90
N ASP A 24 6.06 0.56 -15.89
CA ASP A 24 7.46 0.16 -15.97
C ASP A 24 7.60 -1.36 -16.12
N THR A 25 8.37 -1.80 -17.11
CA THR A 25 8.58 -3.24 -17.39
C THR A 25 9.25 -3.96 -16.23
N LEU A 26 10.04 -3.26 -15.39
CA LEU A 26 10.60 -3.81 -14.16
C LEU A 26 9.53 -4.37 -13.20
N ASN A 27 8.31 -3.81 -13.21
CA ASN A 27 7.21 -4.31 -12.39
C ASN A 27 6.61 -5.62 -12.92
N ASN A 28 6.89 -5.94 -14.18
CA ASN A 28 6.39 -7.13 -14.87
C ASN A 28 7.48 -8.24 -14.95
N GLU A 29 8.71 -7.94 -14.53
CA GLU A 29 9.80 -8.91 -14.40
C GLU A 29 9.60 -9.80 -13.17
N ASP A 30 10.27 -10.95 -13.21
CA ASP A 30 10.34 -11.84 -12.06
C ASP A 30 11.18 -11.19 -10.96
N SER A 31 10.68 -11.27 -9.73
CA SER A 31 11.46 -10.95 -8.54
C SER A 31 12.70 -11.85 -8.46
N SER A 32 13.61 -11.54 -7.53
CA SER A 32 14.75 -12.41 -7.19
C SER A 32 14.34 -13.82 -6.74
N TRP A 33 13.04 -14.07 -6.53
CA TRP A 33 12.44 -15.34 -6.11
C TRP A 33 11.67 -16.05 -7.23
N GLY A 34 11.81 -15.62 -8.50
CA GLY A 34 11.33 -16.38 -9.67
C GLY A 34 9.82 -16.25 -9.97
N PHE A 35 9.19 -15.15 -9.56
CA PHE A 35 7.80 -14.84 -9.90
C PHE A 35 7.58 -13.34 -10.05
N LYS A 36 6.61 -12.96 -10.89
CA LYS A 36 6.25 -11.57 -11.18
C LYS A 36 6.04 -10.72 -9.92
N ARG A 37 6.63 -9.53 -9.92
CA ARG A 37 6.50 -8.57 -8.81
C ARG A 37 5.11 -7.96 -8.67
N ARG A 38 4.41 -7.71 -9.78
CA ARG A 38 3.01 -7.25 -9.75
C ARG A 38 2.10 -8.32 -10.33
N GLY A 39 1.35 -8.97 -9.45
CA GLY A 39 0.32 -9.92 -9.83
C GLY A 39 -0.91 -9.26 -10.46
N LYS A 40 -1.84 -10.12 -10.86
CA LYS A 40 -3.08 -9.73 -11.56
C LYS A 40 -4.00 -8.86 -10.70
N HIS A 41 -4.14 -9.17 -9.41
CA HIS A 41 -5.07 -8.49 -8.50
C HIS A 41 -4.78 -6.99 -8.40
N ARG A 42 -3.52 -6.63 -8.10
CA ARG A 42 -3.08 -5.22 -8.06
C ARG A 42 -3.15 -4.57 -9.43
N SER A 43 -2.81 -5.31 -10.50
CA SER A 43 -2.89 -4.78 -11.88
C SER A 43 -4.33 -4.39 -12.24
N ILE A 44 -5.32 -5.24 -11.95
CA ILE A 44 -6.75 -4.95 -12.17
C ILE A 44 -7.16 -3.67 -11.45
N PHE A 45 -6.88 -3.61 -10.15
CA PHE A 45 -7.31 -2.52 -9.30
C PHE A 45 -6.65 -1.19 -9.67
N MET A 46 -5.36 -1.21 -10.03
CA MET A 46 -4.64 -0.06 -10.56
C MET A 46 -5.26 0.43 -11.87
N LEU A 47 -5.54 -0.47 -12.82
CA LEU A 47 -6.13 -0.10 -14.11
C LEU A 47 -7.52 0.53 -13.97
N GLN A 48 -8.35 0.01 -13.06
CA GLN A 48 -9.65 0.62 -12.74
C GLN A 48 -9.48 2.08 -12.27
N GLY A 49 -8.48 2.36 -11.44
CA GLY A 49 -8.22 3.73 -10.99
C GLY A 49 -7.61 4.63 -12.07
N LEU A 50 -6.79 4.10 -12.97
CA LEU A 50 -6.25 4.87 -14.11
C LEU A 50 -7.35 5.27 -15.09
N GLU A 51 -8.35 4.39 -15.35
CA GLU A 51 -9.53 4.75 -16.13
C GLU A 51 -10.30 5.92 -15.50
N GLU A 52 -10.41 5.92 -14.18
CA GLU A 52 -11.10 6.96 -13.44
C GLU A 52 -10.32 8.28 -13.46
N LEU A 53 -9.01 8.23 -13.18
CA LEU A 53 -8.12 9.39 -13.25
C LEU A 53 -8.15 10.03 -14.65
N GLN A 54 -8.18 9.22 -15.71
CA GLN A 54 -8.34 9.72 -17.08
C GLN A 54 -9.67 10.47 -17.27
N LYS A 55 -10.78 10.01 -16.68
CA LYS A 55 -12.07 10.72 -16.74
C LYS A 55 -12.03 12.02 -15.96
N ASP A 56 -11.40 12.02 -14.77
CA ASP A 56 -11.24 13.21 -13.95
C ASP A 56 -10.39 14.27 -14.65
N LEU A 57 -9.28 13.88 -15.28
CA LEU A 57 -8.45 14.80 -16.07
C LEU A 57 -9.18 15.35 -17.31
N ASN A 58 -9.95 14.50 -18.00
CA ASN A 58 -10.76 14.93 -19.16
C ASN A 58 -11.76 16.03 -18.78
N ALA A 59 -12.32 15.99 -17.57
CA ALA A 59 -13.25 17.02 -17.09
C ALA A 59 -12.61 18.41 -16.98
N TYR A 60 -11.28 18.48 -16.93
CA TYR A 60 -10.49 19.72 -16.94
C TYR A 60 -9.77 19.98 -18.27
N GLY A 61 -10.09 19.22 -19.34
CA GLY A 61 -9.44 19.38 -20.65
C GLY A 61 -8.07 18.72 -20.78
N HIS A 62 -7.66 17.92 -19.79
CA HIS A 62 -6.38 17.20 -19.78
C HIS A 62 -6.55 15.72 -20.17
N LYS A 63 -5.45 15.06 -20.55
CA LYS A 63 -5.44 13.63 -20.86
C LYS A 63 -4.36 12.91 -20.06
N LEU A 64 -4.64 11.72 -19.54
CA LEU A 64 -3.63 10.84 -18.97
C LEU A 64 -2.91 10.08 -20.09
N ASN A 65 -1.65 10.41 -20.35
CA ASN A 65 -0.84 9.73 -21.37
C ASN A 65 -0.18 8.48 -20.76
N ARG A 66 -0.55 7.31 -21.26
CA ARG A 66 -0.11 6.03 -20.71
C ARG A 66 0.97 5.41 -21.56
N PHE A 67 2.05 4.96 -20.92
CA PHE A 67 3.18 4.31 -21.56
C PHE A 67 3.43 2.94 -20.93
N VAL A 68 4.04 2.03 -21.70
CA VAL A 68 4.57 0.75 -21.21
C VAL A 68 6.02 0.64 -21.67
N GLY A 69 6.92 0.36 -20.74
CA GLY A 69 8.36 0.30 -21.03
C GLY A 69 9.22 0.82 -19.88
N GLY A 70 10.54 0.70 -20.02
CA GLY A 70 11.48 1.21 -19.02
C GLY A 70 11.36 2.73 -18.86
N ALA A 71 11.17 3.18 -17.61
CA ALA A 71 10.89 4.58 -17.30
C ALA A 71 11.93 5.56 -17.88
N LYS A 72 13.22 5.26 -17.72
CA LYS A 72 14.33 6.09 -18.24
C LYS A 72 14.22 6.34 -19.75
N ASN A 73 13.94 5.29 -20.53
CA ASN A 73 13.84 5.39 -21.99
C ASN A 73 12.62 6.22 -22.42
N ILE A 74 11.49 6.07 -21.72
CA ILE A 74 10.28 6.86 -21.97
C ILE A 74 10.54 8.33 -21.66
N PHE A 75 11.13 8.64 -20.50
CA PHE A 75 11.50 10.01 -20.15
C PHE A 75 12.48 10.60 -21.17
N GLU A 76 13.50 9.86 -21.60
CA GLU A 76 14.45 10.35 -22.62
C GLU A 76 13.74 10.76 -23.91
N GLY A 77 12.78 9.96 -24.39
CA GLY A 77 11.96 10.30 -25.56
C GLY A 77 11.10 11.54 -25.34
N LEU A 78 10.42 11.62 -24.19
CA LEU A 78 9.54 12.75 -23.85
C LEU A 78 10.32 14.06 -23.68
N ILE A 79 11.48 14.03 -23.04
CA ILE A 79 12.37 15.18 -22.86
C ILE A 79 12.82 15.72 -24.22
N LYS A 80 13.28 14.84 -25.12
CA LYS A 80 13.73 15.25 -26.46
C LYS A 80 12.59 15.85 -27.30
N GLN A 81 11.40 15.26 -27.23
CA GLN A 81 10.27 15.67 -28.07
C GLN A 81 9.57 16.94 -27.56
N TYR A 82 9.33 17.04 -26.25
CA TYR A 82 8.52 18.11 -25.66
C TYR A 82 9.33 19.14 -24.87
N LYS A 83 10.67 19.00 -24.85
CA LYS A 83 11.59 19.89 -24.10
C LYS A 83 11.22 19.98 -22.62
N ILE A 84 10.82 18.86 -22.03
CA ILE A 84 10.49 18.77 -20.61
C ILE A 84 11.73 19.14 -19.79
N ASN A 85 11.60 20.13 -18.90
CA ASN A 85 12.66 20.59 -18.02
C ASN A 85 12.43 20.20 -16.55
N SER A 86 11.19 19.88 -16.19
CA SER A 86 10.74 19.65 -14.82
C SER A 86 9.80 18.46 -14.76
N VAL A 87 9.99 17.59 -13.78
CA VAL A 87 9.12 16.44 -13.47
C VAL A 87 8.61 16.61 -12.05
N PHE A 88 7.30 16.44 -11.86
CA PHE A 88 6.65 16.56 -10.56
C PHE A 88 6.11 15.19 -10.16
N CYS A 89 6.45 14.73 -8.96
CA CYS A 89 6.02 13.43 -8.46
C CYS A 89 5.92 13.40 -6.93
N GLU A 90 5.39 12.30 -6.41
CA GLU A 90 5.53 11.99 -5.00
C GLU A 90 6.97 11.56 -4.69
N ALA A 91 7.51 11.98 -3.54
CA ALA A 91 8.75 11.44 -2.99
C ALA A 91 8.49 10.10 -2.31
N ILE A 92 9.15 9.03 -2.79
CA ILE A 92 9.05 7.68 -2.23
C ILE A 92 10.43 7.27 -1.69
N PHE A 93 10.51 7.04 -0.38
CA PHE A 93 11.74 6.67 0.33
C PHE A 93 11.96 5.15 0.36
N ALA A 94 11.85 4.52 -0.80
CA ALA A 94 12.18 3.12 -1.00
C ALA A 94 13.27 2.99 -2.08
N HIS A 95 14.08 1.94 -1.99
CA HIS A 95 15.36 1.86 -2.69
C HIS A 95 15.22 1.97 -4.21
N GLU A 96 14.30 1.19 -4.78
CA GLU A 96 14.14 1.12 -6.24
C GLU A 96 13.47 2.38 -6.80
N GLU A 97 12.54 2.96 -6.05
CA GLU A 97 11.92 4.24 -6.41
C GLU A 97 12.93 5.39 -6.40
N GLN A 98 13.83 5.42 -5.41
CA GLN A 98 14.92 6.41 -5.35
C GLN A 98 15.95 6.21 -6.48
N GLU A 99 16.34 4.98 -6.79
CA GLU A 99 17.24 4.70 -7.92
C GLU A 99 16.58 5.08 -9.26
N LYS A 100 15.27 4.87 -9.40
CA LYS A 100 14.51 5.30 -10.58
C LYS A 100 14.51 6.82 -10.71
N GLU A 101 14.19 7.54 -9.64
CA GLU A 101 14.23 9.01 -9.61
C GLU A 101 15.60 9.53 -10.01
N LYS A 102 16.67 8.98 -9.42
CA LYS A 102 18.06 9.30 -9.76
C LYS A 102 18.38 9.05 -11.23
N SER A 103 17.95 7.92 -11.77
CA SER A 103 18.17 7.57 -13.18
C SER A 103 17.49 8.54 -14.16
N ILE A 104 16.40 9.19 -13.73
CA ILE A 104 15.68 10.21 -14.51
C ILE A 104 16.37 11.57 -14.35
N MET A 105 16.85 11.93 -13.15
CA MET A 105 17.65 13.16 -12.94
C MET A 105 18.91 13.19 -13.82
N GLU A 106 19.55 12.04 -14.06
CA GLU A 106 20.69 11.91 -14.97
C GLU A 106 20.39 12.32 -16.42
N LEU A 107 19.11 12.41 -16.82
CA LEU A 107 18.69 12.89 -18.14
C LEU A 107 18.70 14.42 -18.25
N GLY A 108 19.06 15.14 -17.17
CA GLY A 108 19.17 16.60 -17.15
C GLY A 108 17.87 17.34 -16.85
N VAL A 109 16.86 16.67 -16.29
CA VAL A 109 15.62 17.28 -15.82
C VAL A 109 15.66 17.56 -14.32
N THR A 110 14.98 18.62 -13.89
CA THR A 110 14.76 18.89 -12.47
C THR A 110 13.59 18.05 -11.97
N ILE A 111 13.78 17.29 -10.89
CA ILE A 111 12.68 16.56 -10.25
C ILE A 111 12.24 17.33 -9.00
N HIS A 112 10.95 17.64 -8.94
CA HIS A 112 10.25 18.21 -7.80
C HIS A 112 9.42 17.12 -7.13
N ALA A 113 10.08 16.36 -6.25
CA ALA A 113 9.45 15.30 -5.49
C ALA A 113 8.87 15.85 -4.17
N HIS A 114 7.59 15.59 -3.89
CA HIS A 114 6.92 16.01 -2.66
C HIS A 114 6.52 14.80 -1.83
N PHE A 115 6.92 14.76 -0.56
CA PHE A 115 6.44 13.74 0.35
C PHE A 115 5.01 14.07 0.79
N GLN A 116 4.08 13.14 0.56
CA GLN A 116 2.65 13.40 0.76
C GLN A 116 1.83 12.14 1.10
N SER A 117 2.46 11.00 1.35
CA SER A 117 1.75 9.74 1.58
C SER A 117 1.47 9.41 3.04
N SER A 118 2.01 10.15 4.01
CA SER A 118 1.78 9.93 5.45
C SER A 118 0.72 10.85 6.03
N LEU A 119 0.25 10.53 7.22
CA LEU A 119 -0.65 11.36 8.01
C LEU A 119 0.07 12.59 8.61
N TYR A 120 1.35 12.44 8.96
CA TYR A 120 2.22 13.53 9.42
C TYR A 120 3.36 13.76 8.43
N MET A 121 3.79 14.99 8.22
CA MET A 121 5.03 15.25 7.46
C MET A 121 6.25 15.11 8.37
N PRO A 122 7.45 14.80 7.83
CA PRO A 122 8.68 14.70 8.60
C PRO A 122 8.98 15.94 9.45
N GLU A 123 8.64 17.11 8.92
CA GLU A 123 8.75 18.43 9.56
C GLU A 123 7.76 18.64 10.71
N ASP A 124 6.64 17.92 10.74
CA ASP A 124 5.65 18.00 11.82
C ASP A 124 6.02 17.11 13.02
N LEU A 125 6.97 16.20 12.86
CA LEU A 125 7.36 15.28 13.92
C LEU A 125 8.06 16.03 15.07
N PRO A 126 7.84 15.63 16.33
CA PRO A 126 8.48 16.26 17.49
C PRO A 126 9.94 15.82 17.69
N PHE A 127 10.52 15.22 16.67
CA PHE A 127 11.89 14.74 16.60
C PHE A 127 12.29 14.66 15.13
N LYS A 128 13.59 14.70 14.87
CA LYS A 128 14.10 14.45 13.52
C LYS A 128 13.86 12.98 13.16
N VAL A 129 13.66 12.68 11.88
CA VAL A 129 13.48 11.30 11.39
C VAL A 129 14.64 10.37 11.83
N ASN A 130 15.87 10.87 11.89
CA ASN A 130 17.02 10.09 12.37
C ASN A 130 16.90 9.69 13.86
N ASP A 131 16.14 10.45 14.65
CA ASP A 131 15.85 10.23 16.07
C ASP A 131 14.49 9.53 16.29
N LEU A 132 13.86 9.03 15.21
CA LEU A 132 12.61 8.26 15.28
C LEU A 132 12.80 7.09 16.27
N PRO A 133 11.90 6.90 17.24
CA PRO A 133 12.00 5.80 18.19
C PRO A 133 11.96 4.43 17.50
N ASP A 134 12.74 3.48 18.02
CA ASP A 134 12.80 2.12 17.46
C ASP A 134 11.65 1.22 17.91
N THR A 135 10.70 1.74 18.67
CA THR A 135 9.47 1.02 18.99
C THR A 135 8.26 1.87 18.65
N PHE A 136 7.27 1.25 18.03
CA PHE A 136 6.02 1.92 17.68
C PHE A 136 5.34 2.56 18.90
N THR A 137 5.38 1.91 20.07
CA THR A 137 4.79 2.47 21.29
C THR A 137 5.46 3.78 21.69
N GLN A 138 6.78 3.88 21.62
CA GLN A 138 7.49 5.13 21.92
C GLN A 138 7.20 6.20 20.84
N PHE A 139 7.18 5.82 19.56
CA PHE A 139 6.79 6.71 18.47
C PHE A 139 5.40 7.32 18.71
N ARG A 140 4.39 6.46 18.88
CA ARG A 140 3.02 6.86 19.14
C ARG A 140 2.91 7.74 20.39
N ASN A 141 3.52 7.34 21.50
CA ASN A 141 3.43 8.10 22.75
C ASN A 141 4.02 9.51 22.60
N LYS A 142 5.10 9.69 21.83
CA LYS A 142 5.67 11.02 21.55
C LYS A 142 4.72 11.87 20.70
N ILE A 143 4.13 11.30 19.65
CA ILE A 143 3.15 12.00 18.80
C ILE A 143 1.94 12.43 19.63
N GLU A 144 1.39 11.53 20.44
CA GLU A 144 0.21 11.79 21.26
C GLU A 144 0.49 12.78 22.40
N ALA A 145 1.69 12.76 23.00
CA ALA A 145 2.06 13.67 24.09
C ALA A 145 2.18 15.13 23.63
N GLU A 146 2.65 15.35 22.41
CA GLU A 146 2.81 16.69 21.83
C GLU A 146 1.49 17.24 21.26
N GLY A 147 0.47 16.37 21.09
CA GLY A 147 -0.84 16.77 20.61
C GLY A 147 -0.83 17.27 19.17
N ILE A 148 0.15 16.85 18.36
CA ILE A 148 0.25 17.23 16.95
C ILE A 148 -0.96 16.65 16.23
N VAL A 149 -1.64 17.49 15.45
CA VAL A 149 -2.82 17.09 14.67
C VAL A 149 -2.44 17.05 13.20
N PRO A 150 -2.84 16.01 12.46
CA PRO A 150 -2.66 15.93 11.02
C PRO A 150 -3.24 17.14 10.28
N GLU A 151 -2.55 17.60 9.24
CA GLU A 151 -3.03 18.69 8.41
C GLU A 151 -4.35 18.34 7.69
N ASP A 152 -5.15 19.38 7.41
CA ASP A 152 -6.33 19.23 6.58
C ASP A 152 -5.94 18.86 5.13
N PRO A 153 -6.72 18.00 4.45
CA PRO A 153 -6.46 17.65 3.05
C PRO A 153 -6.41 18.89 2.15
N VAL A 154 -5.39 18.97 1.29
CA VAL A 154 -5.24 20.11 0.37
C VAL A 154 -6.30 20.08 -0.74
N VAL A 155 -6.83 21.27 -1.05
CA VAL A 155 -7.78 21.45 -2.15
C VAL A 155 -7.03 21.52 -3.47
N LEU A 156 -7.58 20.89 -4.51
CA LEU A 156 -7.03 20.97 -5.87
C LEU A 156 -6.97 22.44 -6.34
N SER A 157 -5.81 22.87 -6.83
CA SER A 157 -5.61 24.22 -7.35
C SER A 157 -6.52 24.49 -8.55
N GLU A 158 -7.21 25.63 -8.54
CA GLU A 158 -8.07 26.10 -9.64
C GLU A 158 -7.29 26.30 -10.95
N ARG A 159 -5.96 26.47 -10.87
CA ARG A 159 -5.08 26.56 -12.05
C ARG A 159 -5.12 25.36 -12.98
N ILE A 160 -5.65 24.21 -12.54
CA ILE A 160 -5.91 23.09 -13.45
C ILE A 160 -6.81 23.46 -14.64
N LYS A 161 -7.70 24.47 -14.47
CA LYS A 161 -8.59 24.97 -15.52
C LYS A 161 -7.89 25.91 -16.50
N GLU A 162 -6.76 26.48 -16.11
CA GLU A 162 -6.03 27.53 -16.85
C GLU A 162 -4.78 26.99 -17.54
N ILE A 163 -4.16 25.96 -16.96
CA ILE A 163 -2.92 25.37 -17.47
C ILE A 163 -3.13 24.68 -18.83
N LEU A 164 -2.19 24.88 -19.74
CA LEU A 164 -2.31 24.36 -21.09
C LEU A 164 -1.95 22.86 -21.17
N PRO A 165 -2.83 22.00 -21.72
CA PRO A 165 -2.54 20.58 -21.87
C PRO A 165 -1.51 20.32 -22.97
N ILE A 166 -0.60 19.38 -22.74
CA ILE A 166 0.23 18.79 -23.80
C ILE A 166 -0.44 17.50 -24.29
N PHE A 167 -0.83 17.47 -25.56
CA PHE A 167 -1.44 16.29 -26.18
C PHE A 167 -0.41 15.48 -26.98
N ILE A 168 -0.30 14.19 -26.68
CA ILE A 168 0.58 13.27 -27.39
C ILE A 168 -0.18 12.56 -28.50
N VAL A 169 0.34 12.66 -29.72
CA VAL A 169 -0.21 12.00 -30.92
C VAL A 169 0.38 10.58 -31.05
N LYS A 170 0.13 9.70 -30.07
CA LYS A 170 0.18 8.24 -30.29
C LYS A 170 -0.34 7.39 -29.12
N GLU A 171 -1.11 6.40 -29.57
CA GLU A 171 -1.60 5.12 -29.03
C GLU A 171 -2.40 4.98 -27.73
N ASN A 172 -3.59 4.41 -27.96
CA ASN A 172 -4.50 3.80 -27.01
C ASN A 172 -3.91 2.46 -26.57
N LEU A 173 -3.49 2.36 -25.31
CA LEU A 173 -3.40 1.09 -24.64
C LEU A 173 -4.83 0.59 -24.34
N SER A 174 -5.26 -0.44 -25.05
CA SER A 174 -6.46 -1.19 -24.67
C SER A 174 -6.19 -1.88 -23.34
N LEU A 175 -7.16 -1.77 -22.44
CA LEU A 175 -7.06 -2.42 -21.14
C LEU A 175 -7.35 -3.91 -21.31
N PRO A 176 -6.57 -4.80 -20.67
CA PRO A 176 -6.97 -6.18 -20.56
C PRO A 176 -8.33 -6.25 -19.85
N THR A 177 -9.30 -6.93 -20.46
CA THR A 177 -10.58 -7.24 -19.83
C THR A 177 -10.36 -8.43 -18.90
N PHE A 178 -10.62 -8.24 -17.61
CA PHE A 178 -10.52 -9.32 -16.62
C PHE A 178 -11.93 -9.84 -16.31
N THR A 179 -12.10 -11.17 -16.35
CA THR A 179 -13.38 -11.87 -16.13
C THR A 179 -13.47 -12.55 -14.77
N GLU A 180 -12.54 -12.25 -13.87
CA GLU A 180 -12.38 -12.93 -12.58
C GLU A 180 -13.45 -12.48 -11.59
N ASP A 181 -13.95 -13.43 -10.80
CA ASP A 181 -14.93 -13.16 -9.75
C ASP A 181 -14.28 -13.16 -8.37
N TYR A 182 -14.44 -12.05 -7.65
CA TYR A 182 -13.95 -11.83 -6.31
C TYR A 182 -15.07 -11.86 -5.27
N VAL A 183 -16.27 -12.35 -5.59
CA VAL A 183 -17.47 -12.33 -4.74
C VAL A 183 -17.25 -12.87 -3.32
N ASN A 184 -16.34 -13.86 -3.16
CA ASN A 184 -16.05 -14.46 -1.87
C ASN A 184 -15.05 -13.65 -1.03
N SER A 185 -14.32 -12.72 -1.64
CA SER A 185 -13.34 -11.87 -0.98
C SER A 185 -13.98 -10.96 0.06
N SER A 186 -13.22 -10.66 1.12
CA SER A 186 -13.56 -9.57 2.04
C SER A 186 -13.35 -8.17 1.41
N PHE A 187 -12.75 -8.12 0.22
CA PHE A 187 -12.61 -6.95 -0.65
C PHE A 187 -12.93 -7.33 -2.11
N PRO A 188 -14.22 -7.44 -2.48
CA PRO A 188 -14.64 -8.01 -3.75
C PRO A 188 -14.51 -7.01 -4.92
N ILE A 189 -13.34 -6.90 -5.56
CA ILE A 189 -13.08 -5.90 -6.62
C ILE A 189 -13.91 -6.06 -7.90
N SER A 190 -14.61 -7.19 -8.05
CA SER A 190 -15.62 -7.37 -9.09
C SER A 190 -16.91 -6.58 -8.81
N ASP A 191 -17.19 -6.24 -7.55
CA ASP A 191 -18.29 -5.34 -7.15
C ASP A 191 -17.92 -3.88 -7.44
N LYS A 192 -18.86 -3.16 -8.06
CA LYS A 192 -18.75 -1.73 -8.37
C LYS A 192 -18.33 -0.84 -7.19
N LYS A 193 -18.64 -1.24 -5.94
CA LYS A 193 -18.31 -0.49 -4.72
C LYS A 193 -16.83 -0.60 -4.31
N PHE A 194 -16.13 -1.61 -4.83
CA PHE A 194 -14.75 -1.96 -4.44
C PHE A 194 -13.78 -1.80 -5.61
N LYS A 195 -14.19 -1.14 -6.69
CA LYS A 195 -13.29 -0.82 -7.80
C LYS A 195 -12.23 0.20 -7.37
N GLY A 196 -11.09 0.13 -8.03
CA GLY A 196 -10.05 1.16 -7.93
C GLY A 196 -10.56 2.53 -8.37
N GLY A 197 -9.83 3.57 -8.00
CA GLY A 197 -10.17 4.97 -8.29
C GLY A 197 -10.56 5.78 -7.06
N GLU A 198 -10.31 7.08 -7.14
CA GLU A 198 -10.52 8.07 -6.09
C GLU A 198 -12.01 8.23 -5.72
N ARG A 199 -12.92 8.26 -6.69
CA ARG A 199 -14.37 8.36 -6.52
C ARG A 199 -14.91 7.16 -5.75
N ASN A 200 -14.55 5.94 -6.14
CA ASN A 200 -14.97 4.73 -5.42
C ASN A 200 -14.44 4.72 -3.99
N ALA A 201 -13.18 5.12 -3.80
CA ALA A 201 -12.58 5.26 -2.49
C ALA A 201 -13.33 6.27 -1.59
N ASN A 202 -13.65 7.46 -2.12
CA ASN A 202 -14.42 8.48 -1.40
C ASN A 202 -15.85 8.02 -1.07
N LEU A 203 -16.52 7.34 -2.01
CA LEU A 203 -17.85 6.76 -1.77
C LEU A 203 -17.79 5.70 -0.66
N TYR A 204 -16.73 4.90 -0.65
CA TYR A 204 -16.51 3.88 0.38
C TYR A 204 -16.23 4.51 1.75
N ILE A 205 -15.35 5.51 1.85
CA ILE A 205 -15.13 6.31 3.07
C ILE A 205 -16.46 6.86 3.59
N HIS A 206 -17.24 7.51 2.72
CA HIS A 206 -18.52 8.08 3.11
C HIS A 206 -19.48 7.01 3.65
N HIS A 207 -19.56 5.85 2.98
CA HIS A 207 -20.40 4.75 3.44
C HIS A 207 -19.94 4.18 4.79
N TYR A 208 -18.64 3.96 4.96
CA TYR A 208 -18.05 3.44 6.19
C TYR A 208 -18.34 4.36 7.38
N PHE A 209 -18.07 5.65 7.26
CA PHE A 209 -18.33 6.63 8.33
C PHE A 209 -19.80 7.05 8.45
N LYS A 210 -20.69 6.69 7.51
CA LYS A 210 -22.15 6.83 7.72
C LYS A 210 -22.74 5.69 8.53
N SER A 211 -22.01 4.58 8.68
CA SER A 211 -22.43 3.39 9.42
C SER A 211 -22.06 3.45 10.91
N LYS A 212 -22.31 2.35 11.63
CA LYS A 212 -21.80 2.12 13.00
C LYS A 212 -20.50 1.31 13.06
N TYR A 213 -19.94 0.91 11.92
CA TYR A 213 -18.69 0.13 11.87
C TYR A 213 -17.49 0.80 12.57
N PRO A 214 -17.34 2.14 12.56
CA PRO A 214 -16.25 2.79 13.31
C PRO A 214 -16.33 2.51 14.82
N GLU A 215 -17.53 2.35 15.40
CA GLU A 215 -17.73 2.17 16.84
C GLU A 215 -17.29 0.79 17.34
N THR A 216 -17.20 -0.20 16.44
CA THR A 216 -16.84 -1.60 16.76
C THR A 216 -15.52 -2.05 16.14
N TYR A 217 -14.82 -1.18 15.41
CA TYR A 217 -13.58 -1.50 14.69
C TYR A 217 -12.54 -2.27 15.53
N LYS A 218 -12.27 -1.86 16.77
CA LYS A 218 -11.28 -2.56 17.64
C LYS A 218 -11.70 -3.99 17.97
N LEU A 219 -13.00 -4.23 18.06
CA LEU A 219 -13.57 -5.55 18.37
C LEU A 219 -13.56 -6.47 17.16
N THR A 220 -13.78 -5.94 15.95
CA THR A 220 -13.99 -6.73 14.74
C THR A 220 -12.74 -6.90 13.88
N ARG A 221 -11.72 -6.04 14.01
CA ARG A 221 -10.53 -5.99 13.14
C ARG A 221 -9.69 -7.27 13.07
N ASN A 222 -9.86 -8.19 14.01
CA ASN A 222 -9.16 -9.49 14.02
C ASN A 222 -9.97 -10.61 13.36
N ASN A 223 -11.22 -10.40 12.95
CA ASN A 223 -11.98 -11.41 12.23
C ASN A 223 -11.32 -11.70 10.88
N LEU A 224 -11.28 -12.98 10.52
CA LEU A 224 -10.52 -13.45 9.36
C LEU A 224 -11.19 -13.10 8.03
N MET A 225 -12.52 -12.96 8.02
CA MET A 225 -13.32 -12.65 6.83
C MET A 225 -14.50 -11.73 7.13
N GLY A 226 -15.05 -11.13 6.08
CA GLY A 226 -16.19 -10.20 6.14
C GLY A 226 -15.78 -8.79 5.72
N ILE A 227 -16.69 -8.06 5.06
CA ILE A 227 -16.42 -6.70 4.59
C ILE A 227 -16.37 -5.76 5.81
N GLU A 228 -17.32 -5.91 6.71
CA GLU A 228 -17.56 -5.12 7.91
C GLU A 228 -16.57 -5.38 9.06
N CYS A 229 -15.69 -6.38 8.92
CA CYS A 229 -14.73 -6.68 9.98
C CYS A 229 -13.64 -5.61 10.14
N SER A 230 -13.40 -4.77 9.14
CA SER A 230 -12.38 -3.72 9.19
C SER A 230 -12.70 -2.61 8.20
N THR A 231 -11.88 -1.56 8.17
CA THR A 231 -12.08 -0.41 7.27
C THR A 231 -11.92 -0.74 5.79
N LYS A 232 -11.15 -1.77 5.43
CA LYS A 232 -10.83 -2.11 4.02
C LYS A 232 -10.23 -0.96 3.19
N PHE A 233 -9.67 0.07 3.82
CA PHE A 233 -9.09 1.22 3.10
C PHE A 233 -7.74 0.93 2.42
N SER A 234 -7.06 -0.16 2.80
CA SER A 234 -5.68 -0.43 2.39
C SER A 234 -5.44 -0.46 0.86
N PRO A 235 -6.31 -1.03 0.01
CA PRO A 235 -6.06 -1.04 -1.44
C PRO A 235 -6.06 0.36 -2.05
N TRP A 236 -6.98 1.23 -1.61
CA TRP A 236 -7.02 2.62 -2.10
C TRP A 236 -5.88 3.47 -1.51
N LEU A 237 -5.48 3.22 -0.27
CA LEU A 237 -4.33 3.90 0.36
C LEU A 237 -2.99 3.55 -0.29
N SER A 238 -2.79 2.30 -0.72
CA SER A 238 -1.50 1.85 -1.28
C SER A 238 -1.23 2.40 -2.68
N LEU A 239 -2.27 2.74 -3.43
CA LEU A 239 -2.18 3.36 -4.76
C LEU A 239 -2.46 4.87 -4.76
N GLY A 240 -2.64 5.48 -3.59
CA GLY A 240 -2.88 6.93 -3.46
C GLY A 240 -4.23 7.39 -4.03
N PHE A 241 -5.23 6.51 -4.11
CA PHE A 241 -6.59 6.89 -4.49
C PHE A 241 -7.31 7.68 -3.39
N ILE A 242 -6.87 7.53 -2.14
CA ILE A 242 -7.23 8.35 -0.98
C ILE A 242 -5.97 8.63 -0.17
N SER A 243 -5.92 9.78 0.48
CA SER A 243 -4.89 10.11 1.45
C SER A 243 -5.28 9.68 2.87
N PRO A 244 -4.30 9.48 3.76
CA PRO A 244 -4.58 9.30 5.19
C PRO A 244 -5.27 10.52 5.81
N ASN A 245 -4.98 11.75 5.36
CA ASN A 245 -5.60 12.97 5.89
C ASN A 245 -7.09 13.03 5.58
N GLN A 246 -7.52 12.55 4.40
CA GLN A 246 -8.95 12.43 4.06
C GLN A 246 -9.68 11.46 5.00
N ILE A 247 -9.05 10.33 5.32
CA ILE A 247 -9.61 9.34 6.27
C ILE A 247 -9.66 9.94 7.68
N TYR A 248 -8.59 10.61 8.12
CA TYR A 248 -8.52 11.24 9.43
C TYR A 248 -9.59 12.31 9.57
N LYS A 249 -9.76 13.19 8.59
CA LYS A 249 -10.83 14.20 8.56
C LYS A 249 -12.21 13.56 8.69
N ALA A 250 -12.49 12.51 7.91
CA ALA A 250 -13.76 11.79 7.99
C ALA A 250 -13.97 11.13 9.37
N LEU A 251 -12.91 10.61 9.98
CA LEU A 251 -12.92 10.07 11.34
C LEU A 251 -13.25 11.15 12.37
N LYS A 252 -12.59 12.32 12.34
CA LYS A 252 -12.87 13.40 13.29
C LYS A 252 -14.27 13.98 13.11
N GLU A 253 -14.75 14.07 11.87
CA GLU A 253 -16.13 14.45 11.60
C GLU A 253 -17.14 13.43 12.15
N TYR A 254 -16.84 12.14 12.06
CA TYR A 254 -17.65 11.09 12.64
C TYR A 254 -17.73 11.21 14.16
N GLU A 255 -16.57 11.32 14.83
CA GLU A 255 -16.46 11.44 16.28
C GLU A 255 -17.23 12.66 16.81
N ARG A 256 -17.17 13.79 16.08
CA ARG A 256 -17.91 15.01 16.45
C ARG A 256 -19.43 14.86 16.35
N LYS A 257 -19.92 14.08 15.39
CA LYS A 257 -21.36 13.92 15.11
C LYS A 257 -21.99 12.73 15.84
N ASN A 258 -21.19 11.73 16.18
CA ASN A 258 -21.62 10.45 16.73
C ASN A 258 -20.87 10.16 18.03
N THR A 259 -19.97 9.17 18.01
CA THR A 259 -19.27 8.65 19.18
C THR A 259 -17.76 8.68 18.94
N ALA A 260 -17.01 9.14 19.94
CA ALA A 260 -15.59 8.87 20.07
C ALA A 260 -15.40 7.77 21.12
N ASN A 261 -14.74 6.67 20.75
CA ASN A 261 -14.48 5.55 21.66
C ASN A 261 -13.15 4.86 21.32
N GLU A 262 -12.84 3.76 22.02
CA GLU A 262 -11.59 3.03 21.75
C GLU A 262 -11.49 2.50 20.31
N SER A 263 -12.61 2.17 19.67
CA SER A 263 -12.63 1.68 18.29
C SER A 263 -12.35 2.79 17.28
N THR A 264 -12.94 3.98 17.44
CA THR A 264 -12.66 5.11 16.55
C THR A 264 -11.21 5.56 16.69
N TYR A 265 -10.67 5.59 17.92
CA TYR A 265 -9.25 5.80 18.17
C TYR A 265 -8.38 4.73 17.50
N TRP A 266 -8.79 3.45 17.53
CA TRP A 266 -8.00 2.38 16.94
C TRP A 266 -7.85 2.50 15.43
N ILE A 267 -8.76 3.19 14.72
CA ILE A 267 -8.58 3.50 13.29
C ILE A 267 -7.37 4.42 13.10
N PHE A 268 -7.28 5.49 13.89
CA PHE A 268 -6.12 6.40 13.90
C PHE A 268 -4.83 5.68 14.31
N PHE A 269 -4.89 4.83 15.35
CA PHE A 269 -3.76 4.02 15.80
C PHE A 269 -3.15 3.17 14.66
N GLU A 270 -3.99 2.60 13.78
CA GLU A 270 -3.52 1.76 12.67
C GLU A 270 -3.00 2.60 11.49
N LEU A 271 -3.51 3.83 11.30
CA LEU A 271 -2.88 4.80 10.40
C LEU A 271 -1.48 5.21 10.89
N LEU A 272 -1.29 5.35 12.21
CA LEU A 272 0.04 5.62 12.78
C LEU A 272 1.04 4.49 12.50
N TRP A 273 0.62 3.23 12.48
CA TRP A 273 1.49 2.13 12.07
C TRP A 273 1.96 2.27 10.62
N ARG A 274 1.05 2.72 9.74
CA ARG A 274 1.32 3.00 8.33
C ARG A 274 2.40 4.07 8.15
N ASP A 275 2.34 5.11 8.98
CA ASP A 275 3.32 6.21 9.02
C ASP A 275 4.64 5.76 9.63
N TYR A 276 4.59 5.03 10.75
CA TYR A 276 5.77 4.53 11.43
C TYR A 276 6.67 3.73 10.49
N PHE A 277 6.11 2.82 9.68
CA PHE A 277 6.90 2.07 8.70
C PHE A 277 7.52 2.95 7.60
N ARG A 278 6.84 4.03 7.17
CA ARG A 278 7.42 5.00 6.21
C ARG A 278 8.62 5.71 6.82
N PHE A 279 8.47 6.23 8.03
CA PHE A 279 9.56 6.92 8.72
C PHE A 279 10.72 5.99 9.05
N LEU A 280 10.47 4.71 9.33
CA LEU A 280 11.54 3.73 9.50
C LEU A 280 12.36 3.54 8.22
N PHE A 281 11.72 3.51 7.06
CA PHE A 281 12.43 3.46 5.77
C PHE A 281 13.27 4.70 5.54
N MET A 282 12.76 5.89 5.89
CA MET A 282 13.54 7.12 5.84
C MET A 282 14.75 7.10 6.79
N LYS A 283 14.56 6.64 8.03
CA LYS A 283 15.63 6.57 9.06
C LYS A 283 16.75 5.60 8.66
N TYR A 284 16.39 4.40 8.22
CA TYR A 284 17.37 3.33 8.02
C TYR A 284 17.87 3.18 6.58
N GLY A 285 17.16 3.75 5.61
CA GLY A 285 17.33 3.52 4.19
C GLY A 285 16.59 2.27 3.73
N GLY A 286 15.76 2.39 2.69
CA GLY A 286 14.92 1.31 2.19
C GLY A 286 15.70 0.04 1.80
N GLU A 287 16.91 0.17 1.27
CA GLU A 287 17.75 -0.94 0.79
C GLU A 287 17.98 -2.02 1.87
N LYS A 288 18.13 -1.62 3.13
CA LYS A 288 18.38 -2.55 4.25
C LYS A 288 17.23 -3.53 4.43
N PHE A 289 15.99 -3.05 4.29
CA PHE A 289 14.78 -3.86 4.44
C PHE A 289 14.74 -5.00 3.41
N TYR A 290 15.19 -4.79 2.18
CA TYR A 290 15.22 -5.85 1.17
C TYR A 290 16.38 -6.83 1.35
N LYS A 291 17.55 -6.32 1.75
CA LYS A 291 18.77 -7.14 1.77
C LYS A 291 18.87 -8.01 3.02
N LYS A 292 18.73 -7.44 4.21
CA LYS A 292 18.99 -8.16 5.48
C LYS A 292 18.03 -7.79 6.61
N GLY A 293 17.01 -6.96 6.32
CA GLY A 293 16.31 -6.23 7.38
C GLY A 293 17.24 -5.24 8.09
N LEU A 294 16.87 -4.83 9.31
CA LEU A 294 17.63 -3.88 10.13
C LEU A 294 18.89 -4.47 10.77
N GLY A 295 19.23 -5.73 10.49
CA GLY A 295 20.49 -6.35 10.93
C GLY A 295 20.61 -6.52 12.45
N LEU A 296 19.47 -6.60 13.15
CA LEU A 296 19.42 -6.83 14.60
C LEU A 296 19.55 -8.32 14.99
N SER A 297 19.51 -9.23 14.01
CA SER A 297 19.81 -10.66 14.17
C SER A 297 20.95 -11.09 13.23
N ASN A 298 21.75 -12.04 13.69
CA ASN A 298 22.87 -12.66 12.97
C ASN A 298 22.48 -14.00 12.31
N ASP A 299 21.19 -14.36 12.28
CA ASP A 299 20.78 -15.66 11.78
C ASP A 299 20.89 -15.76 10.25
N ASN A 300 21.57 -16.80 9.79
CA ASN A 300 21.57 -17.19 8.38
C ASN A 300 20.33 -18.05 8.10
N PHE A 301 19.39 -17.53 7.31
CA PHE A 301 18.26 -18.33 6.84
C PHE A 301 18.73 -19.43 5.88
N GLN A 302 18.47 -20.69 6.23
CA GLN A 302 18.53 -21.79 5.26
C GLN A 302 17.18 -21.86 4.54
N HIS A 303 17.04 -21.11 3.44
CA HIS A 303 15.81 -21.11 2.66
C HIS A 303 15.54 -22.50 2.06
N ASP A 304 14.44 -23.13 2.47
CA ASP A 304 13.94 -24.38 1.88
C ASP A 304 12.88 -24.06 0.81
N GLU A 305 13.32 -24.10 -0.45
CA GLU A 305 12.49 -23.82 -1.62
C GLU A 305 11.25 -24.74 -1.69
N LYS A 306 11.36 -26.01 -1.29
CA LYS A 306 10.24 -26.96 -1.35
C LYS A 306 9.16 -26.59 -0.36
N LYS A 307 9.54 -26.21 0.87
CA LYS A 307 8.60 -25.73 1.89
C LYS A 307 7.98 -24.41 1.50
N PHE A 308 8.76 -23.50 0.93
CA PHE A 308 8.24 -22.23 0.42
C PHE A 308 7.21 -22.44 -0.68
N ILE A 309 7.49 -23.29 -1.68
CA ILE A 309 6.52 -23.63 -2.74
C ILE A 309 5.26 -24.26 -2.14
N ALA A 310 5.38 -25.15 -1.15
CA ALA A 310 4.23 -25.73 -0.48
C ALA A 310 3.38 -24.67 0.24
N TRP A 311 3.99 -23.69 0.89
CA TRP A 311 3.29 -22.55 1.50
C TRP A 311 2.61 -21.67 0.46
N LYS A 312 3.36 -21.27 -0.57
CA LYS A 312 2.90 -20.43 -1.67
C LYS A 312 1.69 -21.03 -2.41
N ASP A 313 1.71 -22.34 -2.63
CA ASP A 313 0.69 -23.07 -3.39
C ASP A 313 -0.44 -23.66 -2.53
N SER A 314 -0.50 -23.31 -1.24
CA SER A 314 -1.51 -23.81 -0.29
C SER A 314 -1.52 -25.34 -0.14
N ARG A 315 -0.33 -25.93 -0.02
CA ARG A 315 -0.06 -27.38 0.11
C ARG A 315 0.79 -27.71 1.35
N THR A 316 0.72 -26.89 2.39
CA THR A 316 1.37 -27.18 3.67
C THR A 316 0.62 -28.28 4.43
N PRO A 317 1.23 -28.89 5.46
CA PRO A 317 0.52 -29.79 6.37
C PRO A 317 -0.64 -29.14 7.15
N SER A 318 -0.70 -27.81 7.26
CA SER A 318 -1.77 -27.10 7.97
C SER A 318 -2.86 -26.62 7.02
N SER A 319 -4.05 -27.20 7.14
CA SER A 319 -5.24 -26.80 6.37
C SER A 319 -5.64 -25.34 6.61
N PHE A 320 -5.48 -24.84 7.84
CA PHE A 320 -5.76 -23.44 8.20
C PHE A 320 -4.81 -22.46 7.50
N ILE A 321 -3.52 -22.79 7.39
CA ILE A 321 -2.56 -22.00 6.61
C ILE A 321 -2.91 -22.07 5.12
N ASN A 322 -3.27 -23.25 4.62
CA ASN A 322 -3.66 -23.41 3.22
C ASN A 322 -4.92 -22.60 2.88
N ALA A 323 -5.88 -22.49 3.80
CA ALA A 323 -7.06 -21.62 3.64
C ALA A 323 -6.65 -20.14 3.49
N GLY A 324 -5.75 -19.64 4.34
CA GLY A 324 -5.18 -18.29 4.19
C GLY A 324 -4.48 -18.08 2.84
N MET A 325 -3.59 -18.99 2.47
CA MET A 325 -2.84 -18.86 1.21
C MET A 325 -3.76 -19.00 -0.02
N ASN A 326 -4.85 -19.77 0.07
CA ASN A 326 -5.88 -19.82 -0.96
C ASN A 326 -6.65 -18.50 -1.09
N GLU A 327 -7.05 -17.85 0.02
CA GLU A 327 -7.69 -16.53 -0.03
C GLU A 327 -6.76 -15.52 -0.72
N LEU A 328 -5.48 -15.48 -0.34
CA LEU A 328 -4.49 -14.59 -0.95
C LEU A 328 -4.36 -14.82 -2.46
N ASN A 329 -4.18 -16.07 -2.88
CA ASN A 329 -3.97 -16.42 -4.29
C ASN A 329 -5.21 -16.21 -5.17
N GLN A 330 -6.41 -16.30 -4.58
CA GLN A 330 -7.66 -16.12 -5.32
C GLN A 330 -8.11 -14.66 -5.36
N THR A 331 -7.79 -13.88 -4.33
CA THR A 331 -8.40 -12.55 -4.14
C THR A 331 -7.41 -11.40 -4.07
N GLY A 332 -6.13 -11.68 -3.84
CA GLY A 332 -5.12 -10.68 -3.54
C GLY A 332 -5.31 -9.96 -2.21
N PHE A 333 -6.22 -10.41 -1.34
CA PHE A 333 -6.48 -9.77 -0.06
C PHE A 333 -6.38 -10.78 1.09
N LEU A 334 -5.87 -10.33 2.24
CA LEU A 334 -5.89 -11.07 3.49
C LEU A 334 -6.24 -10.12 4.64
N SER A 335 -7.00 -10.62 5.61
CA SER A 335 -7.16 -9.93 6.90
C SER A 335 -5.80 -9.77 7.60
N ASN A 336 -5.63 -8.69 8.38
CA ASN A 336 -4.38 -8.44 9.11
C ASN A 336 -3.98 -9.63 10.00
N ARG A 337 -4.96 -10.22 10.69
CA ARG A 337 -4.74 -11.41 11.53
C ARG A 337 -4.20 -12.58 10.70
N MET A 338 -4.79 -12.88 9.55
CA MET A 338 -4.30 -13.97 8.70
C MET A 338 -2.90 -13.69 8.13
N ARG A 339 -2.60 -12.43 7.74
CA ARG A 339 -1.23 -12.05 7.31
C ARG A 339 -0.18 -12.38 8.39
N GLN A 340 -0.46 -12.04 9.65
CA GLN A 340 0.43 -12.35 10.77
C GLN A 340 0.62 -13.87 10.94
N ILE A 341 -0.46 -14.64 10.84
CA ILE A 341 -0.45 -16.09 11.00
C ILE A 341 0.38 -16.76 9.91
N VAL A 342 0.10 -16.47 8.63
CA VAL A 342 0.81 -17.13 7.51
C VAL A 342 2.27 -16.70 7.40
N ALA A 343 2.60 -15.45 7.76
CA ALA A 343 3.97 -14.96 7.81
C ALA A 343 4.76 -15.63 8.94
N SER A 344 4.17 -15.70 10.14
CA SER A 344 4.77 -16.44 11.25
C SER A 344 5.00 -17.90 10.91
N TYR A 345 4.04 -18.56 10.25
CA TYR A 345 4.16 -19.96 9.84
C TYR A 345 5.34 -20.19 8.90
N LEU A 346 5.52 -19.30 7.92
CA LEU A 346 6.64 -19.39 6.99
C LEU A 346 7.98 -19.27 7.72
N VAL A 347 8.09 -18.32 8.65
CA VAL A 347 9.35 -18.03 9.35
C VAL A 347 9.65 -19.07 10.43
N ASN A 348 8.71 -19.34 11.32
CA ASN A 348 8.97 -20.08 12.56
C ASN A 348 8.73 -21.59 12.40
N GLU A 349 7.69 -22.00 11.67
CA GLU A 349 7.34 -23.40 11.47
C GLU A 349 8.07 -24.02 10.28
N LEU A 350 8.20 -23.28 9.17
CA LEU A 350 8.91 -23.78 7.99
C LEU A 350 10.41 -23.45 7.98
N GLY A 351 10.84 -22.43 8.74
CA GLY A 351 12.24 -21.98 8.79
C GLY A 351 12.68 -21.26 7.51
N CYS A 352 11.74 -20.80 6.68
CA CYS A 352 12.04 -20.17 5.40
C CYS A 352 12.47 -18.72 5.56
N ASP A 353 13.23 -18.24 4.59
CA ASP A 353 13.59 -16.82 4.50
C ASP A 353 12.34 -15.94 4.36
N TRP A 354 12.17 -15.00 5.28
CA TRP A 354 11.03 -14.10 5.32
C TRP A 354 10.93 -13.21 4.06
N ARG A 355 12.06 -12.93 3.39
CA ARG A 355 12.10 -12.08 2.19
C ARG A 355 11.39 -12.74 1.01
N ALA A 356 11.39 -14.08 0.94
CA ALA A 356 10.62 -14.82 -0.04
C ALA A 356 9.11 -14.65 0.18
N GLY A 357 8.68 -14.69 1.44
CA GLY A 357 7.30 -14.42 1.83
C GLY A 357 6.88 -12.97 1.55
N ALA A 358 7.75 -12.00 1.87
CA ALA A 358 7.54 -10.59 1.58
C ALA A 358 7.40 -10.33 0.08
N ALA A 359 8.26 -10.95 -0.74
CA ALA A 359 8.17 -10.88 -2.20
C ALA A 359 6.89 -11.56 -2.72
N TRP A 360 6.47 -12.68 -2.16
CA TRP A 360 5.19 -13.31 -2.56
C TRP A 360 3.99 -12.41 -2.24
N PHE A 361 4.02 -11.75 -1.08
CA PHE A 361 3.01 -10.75 -0.73
C PHE A 361 3.07 -9.53 -1.65
N GLU A 362 4.26 -9.06 -2.04
CA GLU A 362 4.41 -8.05 -3.09
C GLU A 362 3.79 -8.52 -4.41
N SER A 363 3.93 -9.79 -4.78
CA SER A 363 3.30 -10.34 -5.99
C SER A 363 1.78 -10.34 -5.90
N GLN A 364 1.23 -10.86 -4.80
CA GLN A 364 -0.21 -11.17 -4.71
C GLN A 364 -1.07 -10.04 -4.16
N LEU A 365 -0.57 -9.23 -3.22
CA LEU A 365 -1.41 -8.27 -2.52
C LEU A 365 -1.91 -7.16 -3.45
N ILE A 366 -3.22 -6.99 -3.46
CA ILE A 366 -3.89 -5.85 -4.07
C ILE A 366 -3.50 -4.53 -3.39
N ASP A 367 -3.24 -4.57 -2.08
CA ASP A 367 -2.87 -3.44 -1.24
C ASP A 367 -1.39 -3.40 -0.87
N TYR A 368 -0.53 -3.96 -1.73
CA TYR A 368 0.90 -3.90 -1.54
C TYR A 368 1.37 -2.45 -1.38
N ASP A 369 1.97 -2.19 -0.23
CA ASP A 369 2.68 -0.97 0.13
C ASP A 369 4.06 -1.40 0.62
N VAL A 370 5.11 -0.88 -0.03
CA VAL A 370 6.48 -1.31 0.21
C VAL A 370 6.90 -1.18 1.69
N TYR A 371 6.54 -0.05 2.31
CA TYR A 371 6.85 0.24 3.71
C TYR A 371 6.15 -0.74 4.64
N SER A 372 4.84 -0.88 4.47
CA SER A 372 4.01 -1.70 5.35
C SER A 372 4.29 -3.19 5.18
N ASN A 373 4.52 -3.66 3.95
CA ASN A 373 4.80 -5.06 3.66
C ASN A 373 6.13 -5.49 4.29
N TYR A 374 7.24 -4.89 3.85
CA TYR A 374 8.57 -5.26 4.34
C TYR A 374 8.79 -4.87 5.80
N GLY A 375 8.15 -3.78 6.26
CA GLY A 375 8.12 -3.40 7.66
C GLY A 375 7.46 -4.46 8.55
N ASN A 376 6.27 -4.95 8.20
CA ASN A 376 5.60 -6.01 8.98
C ASN A 376 6.33 -7.35 8.88
N TRP A 377 6.82 -7.74 7.71
CA TRP A 377 7.55 -9.00 7.53
C TRP A 377 8.85 -9.01 8.35
N SER A 378 9.63 -7.92 8.32
CA SER A 378 10.83 -7.79 9.15
C SER A 378 10.48 -7.76 10.65
N TYR A 379 9.37 -7.12 11.04
CA TYR A 379 8.90 -7.12 12.43
C TYR A 379 8.57 -8.53 12.92
N ILE A 380 7.83 -9.32 12.14
CA ILE A 380 7.48 -10.70 12.50
C ILE A 380 8.71 -11.60 12.54
N SER A 381 9.63 -11.45 11.58
CA SER A 381 10.81 -12.31 11.48
C SER A 381 11.90 -12.03 12.50
N GLY A 382 11.80 -10.93 13.26
CA GLY A 382 12.84 -10.50 14.19
C GLY A 382 13.96 -9.70 13.56
N PHE A 383 13.86 -9.38 12.27
CA PHE A 383 14.82 -8.55 11.53
C PHE A 383 14.37 -7.08 11.41
N GLY A 384 13.35 -6.68 12.15
CA GLY A 384 12.79 -5.34 12.21
C GLY A 384 12.82 -4.78 13.63
N THR A 385 11.96 -3.79 13.88
CA THR A 385 11.94 -3.02 15.14
C THR A 385 11.16 -3.68 16.30
N ASP A 386 10.93 -4.99 16.25
CA ASP A 386 10.26 -5.66 17.37
C ASP A 386 11.24 -5.85 18.54
N PRO A 387 11.01 -5.22 19.71
CA PRO A 387 11.91 -5.34 20.85
C PRO A 387 11.99 -6.77 21.42
N ARG A 388 11.12 -7.69 20.97
CA ARG A 388 11.10 -9.09 21.38
C ARG A 388 11.91 -10.01 20.47
N GLY A 389 12.52 -9.49 19.41
CA GLY A 389 13.26 -10.30 18.44
C GLY A 389 12.38 -11.14 17.52
N GLY A 390 11.14 -10.70 17.26
CA GLY A 390 10.19 -11.35 16.37
C GLY A 390 8.93 -11.87 17.08
N ARG A 391 8.00 -12.42 16.28
CA ARG A 391 6.72 -12.95 16.77
C ARG A 391 6.49 -14.36 16.27
N HIS A 392 6.22 -15.25 17.22
CA HIS A 392 5.72 -16.59 16.94
C HIS A 392 4.23 -16.70 17.27
N PHE A 393 3.42 -16.95 16.25
CA PHE A 393 1.99 -17.17 16.36
C PHE A 393 1.70 -18.68 16.25
N ASN A 394 1.49 -19.34 17.38
CA ASN A 394 1.09 -20.75 17.42
C ASN A 394 -0.20 -20.96 16.60
N THR A 395 -0.10 -21.69 15.49
CA THR A 395 -1.17 -21.84 14.50
C THR A 395 -2.45 -22.42 15.08
N GLU A 396 -2.36 -23.48 15.89
CA GLU A 396 -3.52 -24.13 16.51
C GLU A 396 -4.26 -23.20 17.47
N LYS A 397 -3.51 -22.43 18.29
CA LYS A 397 -4.10 -21.41 19.16
C LYS A 397 -4.77 -20.28 18.38
N GLN A 398 -4.17 -19.85 17.26
CA GLN A 398 -4.78 -18.83 16.43
C GLN A 398 -6.07 -19.34 15.77
N LYS A 399 -6.07 -20.57 15.26
CA LYS A 399 -7.25 -21.24 14.72
C LYS A 399 -8.36 -21.33 15.79
N SER A 400 -8.05 -21.82 16.99
CA SER A 400 -9.05 -21.98 18.05
C SER A 400 -9.70 -20.67 18.50
N ILE A 401 -8.98 -19.54 18.38
CA ILE A 401 -9.47 -18.21 18.78
C ILE A 401 -10.23 -17.54 17.63
N TYR A 402 -9.70 -17.57 16.41
CA TYR A 402 -10.19 -16.74 15.31
C TYR A 402 -11.01 -17.49 14.25
N ASP A 403 -11.03 -18.82 14.30
CA ASP A 403 -11.85 -19.67 13.44
C ASP A 403 -12.50 -20.82 14.24
N GLN A 404 -13.07 -20.49 15.40
CA GLN A 404 -13.64 -21.48 16.33
C GLN A 404 -14.71 -22.38 15.69
N SER A 405 -15.49 -21.84 14.74
CA SER A 405 -16.50 -22.60 14.00
C SER A 405 -15.96 -23.37 12.79
N GLY A 406 -14.70 -23.15 12.41
CA GLY A 406 -14.12 -23.65 11.15
C GLY A 406 -14.71 -23.00 9.90
N ALA A 407 -15.45 -21.89 10.02
CA ALA A 407 -16.12 -21.25 8.90
C ALA A 407 -15.14 -20.63 7.89
N TYR A 408 -14.02 -20.09 8.36
CA TYR A 408 -12.99 -19.53 7.48
C TYR A 408 -12.26 -20.64 6.73
N GLU A 409 -11.81 -21.68 7.44
CA GLU A 409 -11.16 -22.84 6.84
C GLU A 409 -12.11 -23.58 5.88
N SER A 410 -13.39 -23.73 6.21
CA SER A 410 -14.38 -24.34 5.31
C SER A 410 -14.61 -23.51 4.04
N LYS A 411 -14.50 -22.18 4.11
CA LYS A 411 -14.73 -21.30 2.96
C LYS A 411 -13.56 -21.31 1.98
N TRP A 412 -12.34 -21.35 2.49
CA TRP A 412 -11.12 -21.19 1.69
C TRP A 412 -10.27 -22.47 1.57
N GLY A 413 -10.61 -23.51 2.33
CA GLY A 413 -10.05 -24.84 2.14
C GLY A 413 -10.38 -25.38 0.75
N LYS A 414 -9.47 -26.16 0.17
CA LYS A 414 -9.83 -26.98 -0.99
C LYS A 414 -10.74 -28.12 -0.49
N PRO A 415 -11.78 -28.51 -1.25
CA PRO A 415 -12.49 -29.76 -0.98
C PRO A 415 -11.55 -30.97 -1.07
#